data_AF-A0A940LES1-F1
#
_entry.id   AF-A0A940LES1-F1
#
_cell.length_a   1.000
_cell.length_b   1.000
_cell.length_c   1.000
_cell.angle_alpha   90.00
_cell.angle_beta   90.00
_cell.angle_gamma   90.00
#
_symmetry.space_group_name_H-M   'P 1'
#
loop_
_entity.id
_entity.type
_entity.pdbx_description
1 polymer ?
#
loop_
_entity_poly.entity_id
_entity_poly.type
_entity_poly.pdbx_seq_one_letter_code
_entity_poly.pdbx_strand_id
1 'polypeptide(L)'
;MTTSFTRYDPVKYKTPTGTRLNCKGWIQEAALRMLLNNLNPEVAERPDELIVYGGRGKAARNFEALDKIIAALKILENDDSLLIQSGKPVGILKTHKDAPRVLISNSQLVPNWATWQHFDELEKKGLMMYGQMTAGSWIYIGSQGIVQGTYETYAAVASKHFGSSLKGTLNVTAGLGGMGGAQPLAITMNEGVALIAEVEEWRINKRISTKYLDEKFTDIDKAIDQALNYKVEGVGKSIGVLCNAVHLLERLVERNIIPDTLTDQTSAHDPISYWPHEISYEQAKVLREQNPRQYIEYAYNSMYRHVQLMLQLRDKGSITFDYGNNIRARALEYESKHQEESKVPTLGGGGGMFPGFVPAYIRPLFCEGKGPFRWAALSGDPNDIAVTDEVIANLF
;
A
#
# COMPACT_ATOMS: atom_id res chain seq x y z
N MET A 1 -25.80 -25.15 5.14
CA MET A 1 -24.79 -25.60 4.15
C MET A 1 -23.43 -25.25 4.72
N THR A 2 -22.66 -26.25 5.12
CA THR A 2 -21.30 -26.12 5.65
C THR A 2 -20.39 -25.59 4.54
N THR A 3 -20.06 -24.31 4.59
CA THR A 3 -19.02 -23.71 3.76
C THR A 3 -17.70 -24.37 4.13
N SER A 4 -17.24 -25.29 3.28
CA SER A 4 -15.85 -25.74 3.30
C SER A 4 -14.97 -24.52 3.06
N PHE A 5 -14.40 -23.97 4.13
CA PHE A 5 -13.35 -22.96 4.05
C PHE A 5 -12.14 -23.65 3.43
N THR A 6 -12.02 -23.61 2.11
CA THR A 6 -10.79 -23.98 1.43
C THR A 6 -9.74 -22.97 1.88
N ARG A 7 -8.81 -23.41 2.74
CA ARG A 7 -7.72 -22.59 3.24
C ARG A 7 -6.62 -22.49 2.18
N TYR A 8 -5.78 -21.47 2.31
CA TYR A 8 -4.56 -21.36 1.53
C TYR A 8 -3.67 -22.59 1.75
N ASP A 9 -3.23 -23.19 0.66
CA ASP A 9 -2.33 -24.33 0.65
C ASP A 9 -1.00 -23.88 0.02
N PRO A 10 0.06 -23.71 0.83
CA PRO A 10 1.36 -23.21 0.35
C PRO A 10 2.04 -24.17 -0.62
N VAL A 11 1.68 -25.46 -0.62
CA VAL A 11 2.22 -26.44 -1.56
C VAL A 11 1.50 -26.33 -2.90
N LYS A 12 0.16 -26.23 -2.86
CA LYS A 12 -0.68 -26.10 -4.07
C LYS A 12 -0.43 -24.78 -4.81
N TYR A 13 -0.27 -23.67 -4.10
CA TYR A 13 -0.12 -22.33 -4.68
C TYR A 13 1.33 -21.86 -4.77
N LYS A 14 2.31 -22.77 -4.63
CA LYS A 14 3.72 -22.45 -4.80
C LYS A 14 4.00 -21.95 -6.22
N THR A 15 4.66 -20.80 -6.34
CA THR A 15 5.13 -20.26 -7.62
C THR A 15 6.10 -21.24 -8.30
N PRO A 16 5.80 -21.73 -9.52
CA PRO A 16 6.74 -22.53 -10.30
C PRO A 16 7.99 -21.72 -10.69
N THR A 17 9.15 -22.36 -10.66
CA THR A 17 10.45 -21.79 -11.04
C THR A 17 11.17 -22.69 -12.05
N GLY A 18 12.29 -22.22 -12.61
CA GLY A 18 13.06 -22.94 -13.63
C GLY A 18 12.38 -22.99 -15.00
N THR A 19 12.85 -23.90 -15.86
CA THR A 19 12.50 -23.92 -17.31
C THR A 19 11.31 -24.82 -17.67
N ARG A 20 10.82 -25.64 -16.74
CA ARG A 20 9.71 -26.55 -16.99
C ARG A 20 8.36 -25.81 -16.99
N LEU A 21 7.61 -25.95 -18.08
CA LEU A 21 6.28 -25.35 -18.23
C LEU A 21 5.18 -26.20 -17.58
N ASN A 22 4.17 -25.52 -17.05
CA ASN A 22 2.88 -26.07 -16.61
C ASN A 22 1.74 -25.68 -17.55
N CYS A 23 1.92 -24.62 -18.33
CA CYS A 23 1.02 -24.16 -19.38
C CYS A 23 1.50 -24.54 -20.79
N LYS A 24 0.66 -24.30 -21.81
CA LYS A 24 0.97 -24.58 -23.23
C LYS A 24 2.02 -23.66 -23.87
N GLY A 25 2.40 -22.56 -23.19
CA GLY A 25 3.38 -21.60 -23.67
C GLY A 25 3.87 -20.66 -22.57
N TRP A 26 4.97 -19.96 -22.84
CA TRP A 26 5.61 -19.07 -21.87
C TRP A 26 4.75 -17.86 -21.48
N ILE A 27 3.87 -17.36 -22.35
CA ILE A 27 3.01 -16.21 -22.03
C ILE A 27 1.96 -16.58 -20.99
N GLN A 28 1.35 -17.77 -21.12
CA GLN A 28 0.40 -18.31 -20.16
C GLN A 28 1.11 -18.71 -18.86
N GLU A 29 2.30 -19.31 -18.96
CA GLU A 29 3.13 -19.65 -17.82
C GLU A 29 3.53 -18.41 -17.01
N ALA A 30 3.89 -17.31 -17.69
CA ALA A 30 4.20 -16.03 -17.05
C ALA A 30 3.00 -15.52 -16.24
N ALA A 31 1.79 -15.51 -16.82
CA ALA A 31 0.58 -15.12 -16.11
C ALA A 31 0.31 -16.01 -14.89
N LEU A 32 0.50 -17.33 -15.01
CA LEU A 32 0.35 -18.28 -13.90
C LEU A 32 1.36 -18.00 -12.79
N ARG A 33 2.65 -17.87 -13.13
CA ARG A 33 3.72 -17.62 -12.16
C ARG A 33 3.53 -16.29 -11.46
N MET A 34 3.14 -15.24 -12.17
CA MET A 34 2.92 -13.93 -11.56
C MET A 34 1.66 -13.89 -10.69
N LEU A 35 0.58 -14.60 -11.06
CA LEU A 35 -0.59 -14.79 -10.19
C LEU A 35 -0.21 -15.46 -8.87
N LEU A 36 0.59 -16.52 -8.93
CA LEU A 36 1.03 -17.25 -7.74
C LEU A 36 2.08 -16.46 -6.94
N ASN A 37 2.95 -15.68 -7.59
CA ASN A 37 3.87 -14.76 -6.94
C ASN A 37 3.12 -13.71 -6.11
N ASN A 38 2.02 -13.17 -6.63
CA ASN A 38 1.14 -12.27 -5.90
C ASN A 38 0.59 -12.88 -4.59
N LEU A 39 0.58 -14.21 -4.45
CA LEU A 39 0.09 -14.93 -3.27
C LEU A 39 1.22 -15.60 -2.47
N ASN A 40 2.49 -15.44 -2.88
CA ASN A 40 3.62 -15.95 -2.11
C ASN A 40 3.63 -15.29 -0.71
N PRO A 41 3.74 -16.04 0.40
CA PRO A 41 3.80 -15.48 1.76
C PRO A 41 4.95 -14.49 2.00
N GLU A 42 6.03 -14.58 1.26
CA GLU A 42 7.14 -13.62 1.30
C GLU A 42 6.78 -12.28 0.62
N VAL A 43 5.76 -12.30 -0.25
CA VAL A 43 5.34 -11.16 -1.08
C VAL A 43 4.04 -10.54 -0.54
N ALA A 44 2.97 -11.33 -0.46
CA ALA A 44 1.63 -10.89 -0.04
C ALA A 44 1.57 -10.54 1.45
N GLU A 45 0.66 -9.63 1.80
CA GLU A 45 0.39 -9.28 3.19
C GLU A 45 -0.42 -10.34 3.94
N ARG A 46 -1.47 -10.91 3.31
CA ARG A 46 -2.37 -11.93 3.90
C ARG A 46 -2.85 -12.92 2.82
N PRO A 47 -1.97 -13.80 2.32
CA PRO A 47 -2.30 -14.70 1.21
C PRO A 47 -3.38 -15.74 1.55
N ASP A 48 -3.55 -16.04 2.84
CA ASP A 48 -4.62 -16.87 3.39
C ASP A 48 -6.03 -16.32 3.15
N GLU A 49 -6.14 -15.01 2.95
CA GLU A 49 -7.37 -14.31 2.54
C GLU A 49 -7.34 -13.90 1.06
N LEU A 50 -6.35 -14.38 0.29
CA LEU A 50 -6.02 -13.94 -1.09
C LEU A 50 -5.60 -12.47 -1.20
N ILE A 51 -5.34 -11.81 -0.07
CA ILE A 51 -5.04 -10.38 0.00
C ILE A 51 -3.54 -10.16 -0.23
N VAL A 52 -3.24 -9.39 -1.26
CA VAL A 52 -1.88 -9.03 -1.66
C VAL A 52 -1.42 -7.79 -0.89
N TYR A 53 -2.13 -6.66 -0.99
CA TYR A 53 -1.82 -5.41 -0.27
C TYR A 53 -2.98 -4.39 -0.31
N GLY A 54 -2.80 -3.24 0.34
CA GLY A 54 -3.68 -2.07 0.21
C GLY A 54 -5.06 -2.27 0.84
N GLY A 55 -5.10 -2.71 2.09
CA GLY A 55 -6.33 -3.09 2.78
C GLY A 55 -6.77 -4.50 2.37
N ARG A 56 -7.72 -4.57 1.44
CA ARG A 56 -8.33 -5.81 0.93
C ARG A 56 -8.12 -6.06 -0.57
N GLY A 57 -7.02 -5.56 -1.13
CA GLY A 57 -6.66 -5.81 -2.53
C GLY A 57 -6.28 -7.29 -2.73
N LYS A 58 -7.04 -8.02 -3.55
CA LYS A 58 -6.91 -9.47 -3.74
C LYS A 58 -6.41 -9.85 -5.12
N ALA A 59 -5.78 -11.04 -5.23
CA ALA A 59 -5.34 -11.61 -6.50
C ALA A 59 -6.44 -12.35 -7.27
N ALA A 60 -7.38 -12.96 -6.54
CA ALA A 60 -8.55 -13.65 -7.07
C ALA A 60 -9.74 -13.47 -6.12
N ARG A 61 -10.97 -13.61 -6.63
CA ARG A 61 -12.19 -13.28 -5.87
C ARG A 61 -12.36 -14.14 -4.62
N ASN A 62 -12.11 -15.44 -4.78
CA ASN A 62 -12.17 -16.47 -3.77
C ASN A 62 -11.34 -17.68 -4.26
N PHE A 63 -11.13 -18.68 -3.41
CA PHE A 63 -10.29 -19.84 -3.75
C PHE A 63 -10.83 -20.67 -4.92
N GLU A 64 -12.16 -20.79 -5.06
CA GLU A 64 -12.76 -21.46 -6.22
C GLU A 64 -12.41 -20.74 -7.52
N ALA A 65 -12.48 -19.40 -7.53
CA ALA A 65 -12.08 -18.60 -8.68
C ALA A 65 -10.57 -18.74 -8.96
N LEU A 66 -9.72 -18.73 -7.93
CA LEU A 66 -8.27 -18.95 -8.08
C LEU A 66 -7.98 -20.29 -8.76
N ASP A 67 -8.59 -21.37 -8.28
CA ASP A 67 -8.42 -22.71 -8.84
C ASP A 67 -8.85 -22.78 -10.31
N LYS A 68 -9.98 -22.15 -10.64
CA LYS A 68 -10.47 -22.06 -12.02
C LYS A 68 -9.56 -21.23 -12.90
N ILE A 69 -8.94 -20.15 -12.39
CA ILE A 69 -7.96 -19.35 -13.14
C ILE A 69 -6.74 -20.20 -13.45
N ILE A 70 -6.18 -20.90 -12.45
CA ILE A 70 -5.03 -21.78 -12.62
C ILE A 70 -5.34 -22.87 -13.66
N ALA A 71 -6.50 -23.52 -13.56
CA ALA A 71 -6.93 -24.53 -14.51
C ALA A 71 -7.08 -23.98 -15.93
N ALA A 72 -7.69 -22.80 -16.07
CA ALA A 72 -7.87 -22.12 -17.36
C ALA A 72 -6.52 -21.77 -18.00
N LEU A 73 -5.59 -21.18 -17.25
CA LEU A 73 -4.25 -20.82 -17.75
C LEU A 73 -3.45 -22.03 -18.24
N LYS A 74 -3.62 -23.20 -17.61
CA LYS A 74 -2.92 -24.43 -18.02
C LYS A 74 -3.39 -24.98 -19.37
N ILE A 75 -4.67 -24.76 -19.72
CA ILE A 75 -5.25 -25.28 -20.97
C ILE A 75 -5.36 -24.23 -22.10
N LEU A 76 -5.17 -22.94 -21.78
CA LEU A 76 -5.32 -21.81 -22.71
C LEU A 76 -4.37 -21.91 -23.90
N GLU A 77 -4.91 -21.84 -25.12
CA GLU A 77 -4.11 -21.88 -26.35
C GLU A 77 -3.36 -20.56 -26.60
N ASN A 78 -2.42 -20.59 -27.55
CA ASN A 78 -1.60 -19.42 -27.90
C ASN A 78 -2.36 -18.32 -28.64
N ASP A 79 -3.54 -18.61 -29.15
CA ASP A 79 -4.42 -17.69 -29.88
C ASP A 79 -5.80 -17.57 -29.23
N ASP A 80 -5.91 -17.93 -27.95
CA ASP A 80 -7.07 -17.67 -27.11
C ASP A 80 -6.79 -16.54 -26.11
N SER A 81 -7.86 -15.95 -25.57
CA SER A 81 -7.82 -14.95 -24.50
C SER A 81 -8.76 -15.32 -23.36
N LEU A 82 -8.24 -15.39 -22.14
CA LEU A 82 -8.98 -15.58 -20.89
C LEU A 82 -9.53 -14.24 -20.39
N LEU A 83 -10.82 -14.21 -20.05
CA LEU A 83 -11.49 -13.05 -19.48
C LEU A 83 -11.61 -13.19 -17.95
N ILE A 84 -11.05 -12.23 -17.23
CA ILE A 84 -11.17 -12.11 -15.76
C ILE A 84 -12.05 -10.91 -15.43
N GLN A 85 -13.17 -11.17 -14.76
CA GLN A 85 -14.08 -10.14 -14.25
C GLN A 85 -14.00 -10.15 -12.72
N SER A 86 -13.54 -9.06 -12.11
CA SER A 86 -13.34 -8.91 -10.66
C SER A 86 -12.80 -10.18 -10.01
N GLY A 87 -11.64 -10.64 -10.49
CA GLY A 87 -10.94 -11.82 -9.98
C GLY A 87 -11.61 -13.18 -10.22
N LYS A 88 -12.58 -13.28 -11.13
CA LYS A 88 -13.24 -14.53 -11.52
C LYS A 88 -13.04 -14.80 -13.01
N PRO A 89 -12.67 -16.03 -13.43
CA PRO A 89 -12.59 -16.38 -14.83
C PRO A 89 -14.01 -16.58 -15.38
N VAL A 90 -14.38 -15.83 -16.41
CA VAL A 90 -15.76 -15.82 -16.95
C VAL A 90 -15.88 -16.39 -18.36
N GLY A 91 -14.77 -16.54 -19.08
CA GLY A 91 -14.78 -17.15 -20.41
C GLY A 91 -13.41 -17.18 -21.06
N ILE A 92 -13.26 -18.04 -22.07
CA ILE A 92 -12.13 -18.08 -22.99
C ILE A 92 -12.69 -17.85 -24.39
N LEU A 93 -12.12 -16.91 -25.13
CA LEU A 93 -12.52 -16.60 -26.50
C LEU A 93 -11.34 -16.75 -27.45
N LYS A 94 -11.62 -17.22 -28.66
CA LYS A 94 -10.63 -17.25 -29.73
C LYS A 94 -10.28 -15.82 -30.14
N THR A 95 -8.98 -15.52 -30.22
CA THR A 95 -8.44 -14.25 -30.69
C THR A 95 -7.35 -14.52 -31.73
N HIS A 96 -6.10 -14.13 -31.47
CA HIS A 96 -4.94 -14.40 -32.33
C HIS A 96 -3.66 -14.35 -31.49
N LYS A 97 -2.56 -14.91 -32.01
CA LYS A 97 -1.29 -15.04 -31.26
C LYS A 97 -0.73 -13.73 -30.68
N ASP A 98 -0.96 -12.61 -31.37
CA ASP A 98 -0.46 -11.29 -30.96
C ASP A 98 -1.40 -10.54 -29.99
N ALA A 99 -2.59 -11.10 -29.70
CA ALA A 99 -3.51 -10.55 -28.70
C ALA A 99 -3.04 -10.86 -27.27
N PRO A 100 -3.52 -10.13 -26.24
CA PRO A 100 -3.30 -10.50 -24.85
C PRO A 100 -3.88 -11.88 -24.51
N ARG A 101 -3.12 -12.70 -23.78
CA ARG A 101 -3.62 -13.99 -23.27
C ARG A 101 -4.65 -13.83 -22.15
N VAL A 102 -4.60 -12.75 -21.40
CA VAL A 102 -5.53 -12.48 -20.30
C VAL A 102 -5.99 -11.03 -20.36
N LEU A 103 -7.30 -10.82 -20.32
CA LEU A 103 -7.93 -9.50 -20.21
C LEU A 103 -8.62 -9.41 -18.86
N ILE A 104 -8.28 -8.37 -18.08
CA ILE A 104 -8.71 -8.23 -16.69
C ILE A 104 -9.48 -6.93 -16.51
N SER A 105 -10.68 -7.02 -15.96
CA SER A 105 -11.46 -5.87 -15.51
C SER A 105 -11.93 -6.10 -14.07
N ASN A 106 -11.31 -5.40 -13.12
CA ASN A 106 -11.58 -5.54 -11.70
C ASN A 106 -12.23 -4.29 -11.12
N SER A 107 -13.17 -4.47 -10.20
CA SER A 107 -13.73 -3.41 -9.34
C SER A 107 -14.43 -2.26 -10.09
N GLN A 108 -14.74 -2.45 -11.37
CA GLN A 108 -15.45 -1.46 -12.17
C GLN A 108 -16.91 -1.38 -11.74
N LEU A 109 -17.38 -0.17 -11.47
CA LEU A 109 -18.74 0.17 -11.08
C LEU A 109 -19.21 1.37 -11.90
N VAL A 110 -20.50 1.41 -12.23
CA VAL A 110 -21.11 2.60 -12.84
C VAL A 110 -20.93 3.77 -11.85
N PRO A 111 -20.53 4.98 -12.28
CA PRO A 111 -20.06 6.03 -11.37
C PRO A 111 -20.99 6.36 -10.19
N ASN A 112 -22.31 6.41 -10.41
CA ASN A 112 -23.29 6.69 -9.36
C ASN A 112 -23.34 5.61 -8.25
N TRP A 113 -22.84 4.41 -8.54
CA TRP A 113 -22.76 3.27 -7.62
C TRP A 113 -21.33 2.97 -7.18
N ALA A 114 -20.34 3.78 -7.58
CA ALA A 114 -18.93 3.58 -7.25
C ALA A 114 -18.61 4.02 -5.81
N THR A 115 -19.28 3.40 -4.83
CA THR A 115 -19.13 3.66 -3.40
C THR A 115 -18.72 2.39 -2.66
N TRP A 116 -18.02 2.53 -1.53
CA TRP A 116 -17.67 1.39 -0.69
C TRP A 116 -18.89 0.63 -0.17
N GLN A 117 -19.98 1.34 0.16
CA GLN A 117 -21.22 0.70 0.61
C GLN A 117 -21.77 -0.27 -0.43
N HIS A 118 -21.84 0.14 -1.70
CA HIS A 118 -22.32 -0.73 -2.77
C HIS A 118 -21.31 -1.82 -3.14
N PHE A 119 -20.02 -1.50 -3.11
CA PHE A 119 -18.95 -2.48 -3.25
C PHE A 119 -19.09 -3.60 -2.22
N ASP A 120 -19.29 -3.27 -0.94
CA ASP A 120 -19.42 -4.23 0.18
C ASP A 120 -20.68 -5.09 0.04
N GLU A 121 -21.78 -4.50 -0.42
CA GLU A 121 -23.01 -5.24 -0.73
C GLU A 121 -22.76 -6.31 -1.80
N LEU A 122 -22.03 -5.96 -2.86
CA LEU A 122 -21.68 -6.87 -3.95
C LEU A 122 -20.62 -7.91 -3.52
N GLU A 123 -19.65 -7.54 -2.69
CA GLU A 123 -18.66 -8.46 -2.13
C GLU A 123 -19.35 -9.53 -1.27
N LYS A 124 -20.30 -9.16 -0.41
CA LYS A 124 -21.11 -10.08 0.40
C LYS A 124 -21.93 -11.05 -0.46
N LYS A 125 -22.38 -10.63 -1.64
CA LYS A 125 -23.07 -11.47 -2.63
C LYS A 125 -22.12 -12.35 -3.46
N GLY A 126 -20.80 -12.26 -3.25
CA GLY A 126 -19.79 -12.98 -4.06
C GLY A 126 -19.61 -12.43 -5.48
N LEU A 127 -20.05 -11.19 -5.72
CA LEU A 127 -20.04 -10.54 -7.04
C LEU A 127 -18.86 -9.61 -7.25
N MET A 128 -18.11 -9.28 -6.21
CA MET A 128 -17.06 -8.26 -6.24
C MET A 128 -15.73 -8.74 -5.67
N MET A 129 -14.65 -8.12 -6.15
CA MET A 129 -13.29 -8.21 -5.63
C MET A 129 -12.65 -6.82 -5.76
N TYR A 130 -11.88 -6.41 -4.76
CA TYR A 130 -11.06 -5.20 -4.85
C TYR A 130 -9.71 -5.56 -5.50
N GLY A 131 -9.45 -5.06 -6.69
CA GLY A 131 -8.24 -5.39 -7.46
C GLY A 131 -7.01 -4.56 -7.08
N GLN A 132 -7.20 -3.45 -6.35
CA GLN A 132 -6.16 -2.41 -6.21
C GLN A 132 -5.58 -2.09 -7.61
N MET A 133 -4.29 -1.86 -7.75
CA MET A 133 -3.58 -1.70 -9.01
C MET A 133 -2.97 -3.03 -9.42
N THR A 134 -1.95 -3.50 -8.69
CA THR A 134 -1.16 -4.68 -9.09
C THR A 134 -1.55 -5.98 -8.40
N ALA A 135 -2.49 -5.93 -7.45
CA ALA A 135 -2.98 -7.10 -6.75
C ALA A 135 -3.82 -7.99 -7.68
N GLY A 136 -4.87 -7.43 -8.27
CA GLY A 136 -5.77 -8.13 -9.18
C GLY A 136 -5.26 -8.24 -10.62
N SER A 137 -4.15 -7.59 -10.95
CA SER A 137 -3.51 -7.64 -12.27
C SER A 137 -2.21 -8.45 -12.30
N TRP A 138 -1.87 -9.10 -11.18
CA TRP A 138 -0.78 -10.09 -11.07
C TRP A 138 0.60 -9.54 -11.47
N ILE A 139 1.01 -8.41 -10.86
CA ILE A 139 2.35 -7.85 -11.07
C ILE A 139 2.91 -7.16 -9.82
N TYR A 140 2.51 -7.65 -8.65
CA TYR A 140 3.06 -7.20 -7.38
C TYR A 140 4.34 -7.97 -7.05
N ILE A 141 5.38 -7.23 -6.67
CA ILE A 141 6.74 -7.74 -6.41
C ILE A 141 7.18 -7.39 -4.99
N GLY A 142 6.23 -7.35 -4.06
CA GLY A 142 6.48 -6.90 -2.69
C GLY A 142 6.70 -5.40 -2.60
N SER A 143 7.29 -4.97 -1.48
CA SER A 143 7.53 -3.56 -1.18
C SER A 143 8.41 -2.86 -2.23
N GLN A 144 9.31 -3.59 -2.91
CA GLN A 144 10.20 -3.04 -3.94
C GLN A 144 9.42 -2.30 -5.04
N GLY A 145 8.22 -2.79 -5.38
CA GLY A 145 7.40 -2.21 -6.44
C GLY A 145 6.99 -0.75 -6.23
N ILE A 146 7.17 -0.20 -5.03
CA ILE A 146 6.94 1.22 -4.74
C ILE A 146 8.16 1.93 -4.14
N VAL A 147 9.23 1.20 -3.75
CA VAL A 147 10.45 1.79 -3.16
C VAL A 147 11.01 2.90 -4.02
N GLN A 148 11.19 2.65 -5.32
CA GLN A 148 11.73 3.66 -6.22
C GLN A 148 10.84 4.91 -6.24
N GLY A 149 9.52 4.76 -6.38
CA GLY A 149 8.60 5.91 -6.38
C GLY A 149 8.64 6.72 -5.08
N THR A 150 8.80 6.04 -3.94
CA THR A 150 8.95 6.70 -2.63
C THR A 150 10.33 7.32 -2.44
N TYR A 151 11.37 6.67 -2.91
CA TYR A 151 12.72 7.22 -2.96
C TYR A 151 12.75 8.50 -3.80
N GLU A 152 12.20 8.48 -5.02
CA GLU A 152 12.12 9.64 -5.92
C GLU A 152 11.28 10.78 -5.32
N THR A 153 10.22 10.45 -4.59
CA THR A 153 9.44 11.48 -3.88
C THR A 153 10.29 12.17 -2.82
N TYR A 154 10.97 11.39 -1.96
CA TYR A 154 11.82 11.97 -0.92
C TYR A 154 13.08 12.64 -1.48
N ALA A 155 13.64 12.16 -2.59
CA ALA A 155 14.74 12.80 -3.31
C ALA A 155 14.30 14.14 -3.89
N ALA A 156 13.11 14.22 -4.47
CA ALA A 156 12.53 15.47 -4.96
C ALA A 156 12.21 16.45 -3.81
N VAL A 157 11.73 15.96 -2.67
CA VAL A 157 11.56 16.77 -1.45
C VAL A 157 12.91 17.31 -0.98
N ALA A 158 13.94 16.45 -0.89
CA ALA A 158 15.29 16.81 -0.50
C ALA A 158 15.89 17.87 -1.43
N SER A 159 15.77 17.68 -2.74
CA SER A 159 16.25 18.63 -3.75
C SER A 159 15.57 19.99 -3.62
N LYS A 160 14.25 20.01 -3.43
CA LYS A 160 13.47 21.23 -3.36
C LYS A 160 13.65 22.01 -2.04
N HIS A 161 13.93 21.33 -0.94
CA HIS A 161 13.83 21.92 0.40
C HIS A 161 15.09 21.81 1.27
N PHE A 162 16.00 20.87 0.99
CA PHE A 162 17.09 20.49 1.90
C PHE A 162 18.46 20.35 1.21
N GLY A 163 18.63 20.92 0.02
CA GLY A 163 19.93 20.86 -0.68
C GLY A 163 20.27 19.48 -1.23
N SER A 164 19.26 18.68 -1.61
CA SER A 164 19.38 17.36 -2.25
C SER A 164 19.81 16.19 -1.35
N SER A 165 19.73 16.34 -0.04
CA SER A 165 19.84 15.24 0.93
C SER A 165 18.85 15.44 2.08
N LEU A 166 18.37 14.36 2.69
CA LEU A 166 17.60 14.40 3.94
C LEU A 166 18.48 14.22 5.17
N LYS A 167 19.81 14.23 5.03
CA LYS A 167 20.74 14.12 6.16
C LYS A 167 20.44 15.20 7.20
N GLY A 168 20.32 14.77 8.46
CA GLY A 168 19.98 15.66 9.57
C GLY A 168 18.52 16.12 9.59
N THR A 169 17.62 15.41 8.91
CA THR A 169 16.16 15.64 8.96
C THR A 169 15.42 14.48 9.63
N LEU A 170 14.29 14.80 10.26
CA LEU A 170 13.28 13.90 10.82
C LEU A 170 12.07 13.86 9.87
N ASN A 171 11.77 12.68 9.35
CA ASN A 171 10.69 12.42 8.41
C ASN A 171 9.66 11.53 9.10
N VAL A 172 8.46 12.06 9.33
CA VAL A 172 7.40 11.36 10.06
C VAL A 172 6.32 10.87 9.10
N THR A 173 5.89 9.62 9.29
CA THR A 173 4.77 9.04 8.52
C THR A 173 4.06 7.95 9.32
N ALA A 174 3.09 7.28 8.71
CA ALA A 174 2.40 6.13 9.27
C ALA A 174 2.07 5.06 8.21
N GLY A 175 1.90 3.83 8.69
CA GLY A 175 1.56 2.65 7.90
C GLY A 175 2.79 1.89 7.38
N LEU A 176 2.95 0.64 7.83
CA LEU A 176 4.01 -0.31 7.43
C LEU A 176 3.44 -1.53 6.68
N GLY A 177 2.30 -1.36 6.01
CA GLY A 177 1.70 -2.35 5.10
C GLY A 177 2.54 -2.61 3.84
N GLY A 178 2.00 -3.35 2.86
CA GLY A 178 2.77 -3.76 1.67
C GLY A 178 3.47 -2.63 0.92
N MET A 179 2.78 -1.49 0.70
CA MET A 179 3.41 -0.30 0.11
C MET A 179 3.97 0.66 1.19
N GLY A 180 3.25 0.85 2.29
CA GLY A 180 3.67 1.61 3.48
C GLY A 180 5.06 1.28 3.98
N GLY A 181 5.41 0.00 3.96
CA GLY A 181 6.67 -0.54 4.40
C GLY A 181 7.87 -0.15 3.55
N ALA A 182 7.69 0.49 2.39
CA ALA A 182 8.78 1.02 1.57
C ALA A 182 9.27 2.39 2.04
N GLN A 183 8.46 3.13 2.80
CA GLN A 183 8.80 4.47 3.29
C GLN A 183 10.09 4.52 4.12
N PRO A 184 10.34 3.61 5.09
CA PRO A 184 11.51 3.74 5.95
C PRO A 184 12.81 3.59 5.14
N LEU A 185 12.90 2.58 4.27
CA LEU A 185 14.05 2.40 3.37
C LEU A 185 14.22 3.57 2.39
N ALA A 186 13.14 4.08 1.81
CA ALA A 186 13.22 5.22 0.88
C ALA A 186 13.75 6.49 1.55
N ILE A 187 13.38 6.74 2.81
CA ILE A 187 13.87 7.87 3.59
C ILE A 187 15.35 7.67 3.94
N THR A 188 15.76 6.48 4.40
CA THR A 188 17.16 6.22 4.78
C THR A 188 18.09 6.18 3.58
N MET A 189 17.63 5.76 2.40
CA MET A 189 18.36 5.89 1.13
C MET A 189 18.58 7.35 0.72
N ASN A 190 17.74 8.27 1.19
CA ASN A 190 17.94 9.72 1.07
C ASN A 190 18.69 10.31 2.28
N GLU A 191 19.32 9.47 3.13
CA GLU A 191 20.09 9.83 4.33
C GLU A 191 19.27 10.40 5.51
N GLY A 192 17.94 10.37 5.42
CA GLY A 192 17.05 10.90 6.46
C GLY A 192 16.77 9.93 7.60
N VAL A 193 16.32 10.47 8.73
CA VAL A 193 15.74 9.68 9.82
C VAL A 193 14.26 9.49 9.56
N ALA A 194 13.78 8.26 9.67
CA ALA A 194 12.38 7.91 9.50
C ALA A 194 11.74 7.51 10.83
N LEU A 195 10.61 8.11 11.18
CA LEU A 195 9.81 7.75 12.36
C LEU A 195 8.37 7.41 11.91
N ILE A 196 7.98 6.14 12.06
CA ILE A 196 6.77 5.60 11.44
C ILE A 196 5.85 4.97 12.49
N ALA A 197 4.61 5.46 12.59
CA ALA A 197 3.58 4.79 13.39
C ALA A 197 2.99 3.57 12.66
N GLU A 198 2.83 2.46 13.37
CA GLU A 198 2.10 1.27 12.92
C GLU A 198 1.39 0.62 14.11
N VAL A 199 0.13 0.26 13.92
CA VAL A 199 -0.72 -0.32 14.98
C VAL A 199 -0.64 -1.84 15.02
N GLU A 200 -0.27 -2.48 13.92
CA GLU A 200 -0.16 -3.92 13.80
C GLU A 200 1.29 -4.39 13.95
N GLU A 201 1.65 -4.90 15.12
CA GLU A 201 3.04 -5.31 15.43
C GLU A 201 3.63 -6.30 14.41
N TRP A 202 2.81 -7.21 13.88
CA TRP A 202 3.26 -8.18 12.89
C TRP A 202 3.77 -7.51 11.59
N ARG A 203 3.24 -6.35 11.20
CA ARG A 203 3.73 -5.57 10.05
C ARG A 203 5.10 -4.97 10.32
N ILE A 204 5.31 -4.44 11.52
CA ILE A 204 6.62 -3.94 11.96
C ILE A 204 7.66 -5.05 11.88
N ASN A 205 7.35 -6.21 12.48
CA ASN A 205 8.24 -7.37 12.47
C ASN A 205 8.54 -7.85 11.04
N LYS A 206 7.55 -7.82 10.14
CA LYS A 206 7.74 -8.15 8.72
C LYS A 206 8.69 -7.18 8.01
N ARG A 207 8.68 -5.89 8.33
CA ARG A 207 9.63 -4.91 7.74
C ARG A 207 11.04 -5.04 8.29
N ILE A 208 11.18 -5.42 9.56
CA ILE A 208 12.50 -5.77 10.12
C ILE A 208 13.06 -7.03 9.43
N SER A 209 12.25 -8.09 9.27
CA SER A 209 12.71 -9.34 8.66
C SER A 209 13.11 -9.15 7.19
N THR A 210 12.39 -8.29 6.47
CA THR A 210 12.67 -7.95 5.06
C THR A 210 13.69 -6.82 4.88
N LYS A 211 14.29 -6.30 5.96
CA LYS A 211 15.31 -5.22 5.95
C LYS A 211 14.80 -3.88 5.39
N TYR A 212 13.51 -3.65 5.51
CA TYR A 212 12.85 -2.39 5.17
C TYR A 212 12.74 -1.42 6.36
N LEU A 213 13.00 -1.91 7.57
CA LEU A 213 12.97 -1.15 8.83
C LEU A 213 14.14 -1.58 9.72
N ASP A 214 14.80 -0.63 10.39
CA ASP A 214 15.93 -0.91 11.29
C ASP A 214 15.46 -1.31 12.70
N GLU A 215 14.59 -0.51 13.30
CA GLU A 215 14.30 -0.57 14.74
C GLU A 215 12.80 -0.55 15.05
N LYS A 216 12.42 -1.21 16.14
CA LYS A 216 11.06 -1.21 16.69
C LYS A 216 11.05 -0.66 18.10
N PHE A 217 10.08 0.22 18.36
CA PHE A 217 9.77 0.76 19.68
C PHE A 217 8.29 0.53 20.02
N THR A 218 7.98 0.39 21.31
CA THR A 218 6.61 0.34 21.84
C THR A 218 6.26 1.56 22.69
N ASP A 219 7.25 2.42 22.96
CA ASP A 219 7.14 3.65 23.72
C ASP A 219 7.36 4.83 22.77
N ILE A 220 6.35 5.70 22.65
CA ILE A 220 6.36 6.82 21.71
C ILE A 220 7.46 7.82 22.06
N ASP A 221 7.68 8.09 23.35
CA ASP A 221 8.66 9.09 23.77
C ASP A 221 10.09 8.62 23.53
N LYS A 222 10.39 7.36 23.85
CA LYS A 222 11.71 6.78 23.56
C LYS A 222 12.00 6.73 22.06
N ALA A 223 10.99 6.45 21.24
CA ALA A 223 11.15 6.45 19.80
C ALA A 223 11.44 7.85 19.23
N ILE A 224 10.72 8.86 19.72
CA ILE A 224 10.95 10.27 19.37
C ILE A 224 12.36 10.69 19.79
N ASP A 225 12.76 10.38 21.03
CA ASP A 225 14.09 10.73 21.54
C ASP A 225 15.20 10.10 20.69
N GLN A 226 15.04 8.82 20.34
CA GLN A 226 16.01 8.11 19.51
C GLN A 226 16.07 8.68 18.09
N ALA A 227 14.92 9.02 17.49
CA ALA A 227 14.88 9.64 16.17
C ALA A 227 15.59 11.01 16.16
N LEU A 228 15.41 11.80 17.22
CA LEU A 228 16.10 13.09 17.37
C LEU A 228 17.61 12.90 17.57
N ASN A 229 18.06 11.87 18.29
CA ASN A 229 19.48 11.56 18.43
C ASN A 229 20.10 11.23 17.06
N TYR A 230 19.47 10.36 16.27
CA TYR A 230 19.95 10.05 14.91
C TYR A 230 19.93 11.27 13.99
N LYS A 231 18.95 12.17 14.16
CA LYS A 231 18.89 13.44 13.43
C LYS A 231 20.11 14.29 13.73
N VAL A 232 20.49 14.43 15.01
CA VAL A 232 21.68 15.19 15.43
C VAL A 232 22.98 14.54 14.95
N GLU A 233 23.07 13.20 14.99
CA GLU A 233 24.24 12.46 14.50
C GLU A 233 24.35 12.45 12.97
N GLY A 234 23.27 12.77 12.25
CA GLY A 234 23.21 12.74 10.79
C GLY A 234 23.27 11.31 10.22
N VAL A 235 22.73 10.34 10.96
CA VAL A 235 22.70 8.92 10.56
C VAL A 235 21.30 8.57 10.09
N GLY A 236 21.17 8.16 8.83
CA GLY A 236 19.90 7.70 8.25
C GLY A 236 19.45 6.38 8.89
N LYS A 237 18.49 6.47 9.81
CA LYS A 237 17.92 5.31 10.54
C LYS A 237 16.41 5.34 10.51
N SER A 238 15.82 4.14 10.48
CA SER A 238 14.37 3.98 10.42
C SER A 238 13.77 3.31 11.65
N ILE A 239 12.81 3.99 12.27
CA ILE A 239 12.19 3.61 13.53
C ILE A 239 10.69 3.39 13.33
N GLY A 240 10.22 2.17 13.59
CA GLY A 240 8.81 1.84 13.65
C GLY A 240 8.31 1.85 15.09
N VAL A 241 7.20 2.54 15.34
CA VAL A 241 6.60 2.66 16.67
C VAL A 241 5.26 1.96 16.67
N LEU A 242 5.08 1.03 17.61
CA LEU A 242 3.82 0.33 17.82
C LEU A 242 2.78 1.28 18.47
N CYS A 243 2.14 2.11 17.66
CA CYS A 243 1.15 3.08 18.10
C CYS A 243 0.20 3.51 16.96
N ASN A 244 -0.90 4.15 17.33
CA ASN A 244 -1.76 4.82 16.35
C ASN A 244 -1.07 6.10 15.83
N ALA A 245 -1.20 6.37 14.53
CA ALA A 245 -0.68 7.57 13.89
C ALA A 245 -1.12 8.85 14.60
N VAL A 246 -2.39 8.91 15.03
CA VAL A 246 -2.92 10.06 15.79
C VAL A 246 -2.13 10.26 17.09
N HIS A 247 -1.89 9.21 17.86
CA HIS A 247 -1.15 9.31 19.13
C HIS A 247 0.30 9.77 18.92
N LEU A 248 0.97 9.32 17.85
CA LEU A 248 2.32 9.80 17.53
C LEU A 248 2.30 11.31 17.21
N LEU A 249 1.36 11.75 16.36
CA LEU A 249 1.28 13.16 15.97
C LEU A 249 0.85 14.06 17.12
N GLU A 250 -0.09 13.63 17.96
CA GLU A 250 -0.46 14.34 19.20
C GLU A 250 0.76 14.50 20.09
N ARG A 251 1.55 13.43 20.27
CA ARG A 251 2.73 13.50 21.11
C ARG A 251 3.80 14.45 20.56
N LEU A 252 4.00 14.49 19.24
CA LEU A 252 4.88 15.46 18.60
C LEU A 252 4.40 16.90 18.82
N VAL A 253 3.09 17.15 18.69
CA VAL A 253 2.49 18.46 18.95
C VAL A 253 2.67 18.88 20.40
N GLU A 254 2.38 17.99 21.37
CA GLU A 254 2.54 18.22 22.81
C GLU A 254 3.98 18.57 23.19
N ARG A 255 4.94 17.84 22.62
CA ARG A 255 6.37 18.05 22.86
C ARG A 255 6.96 19.21 22.05
N ASN A 256 6.13 19.87 21.23
CA ASN A 256 6.54 20.92 20.30
C ASN A 256 7.69 20.49 19.37
N ILE A 257 7.65 19.25 18.91
CA ILE A 257 8.61 18.68 17.96
C ILE A 257 7.99 18.76 16.57
N ILE A 258 8.63 19.52 15.69
CA ILE A 258 8.17 19.73 14.32
C ILE A 258 9.03 18.84 13.42
N PRO A 259 8.46 17.82 12.75
CA PRO A 259 9.21 17.04 11.79
C PRO A 259 9.51 17.87 10.55
N ASP A 260 10.64 17.62 9.91
CA ASP A 260 11.05 18.37 8.71
C ASP A 260 10.15 18.00 7.52
N THR A 261 9.76 16.72 7.42
CA THR A 261 8.72 16.25 6.49
C THR A 261 7.65 15.43 7.20
N LEU A 262 6.41 15.53 6.70
CA LEU A 262 5.26 14.82 7.24
C LEU A 262 4.36 14.28 6.14
N THR A 263 4.06 12.99 6.17
CA THR A 263 3.11 12.35 5.26
C THR A 263 2.36 11.20 5.91
N ASP A 264 1.56 10.46 5.14
CA ASP A 264 0.81 9.30 5.63
C ASP A 264 0.60 8.27 4.50
N GLN A 265 0.76 6.98 4.82
CA GLN A 265 0.48 5.87 3.94
C GLN A 265 -0.32 4.75 4.62
N THR A 266 -1.09 5.09 5.66
CA THR A 266 -2.16 4.21 6.14
C THR A 266 -3.15 3.87 5.03
N SER A 267 -3.96 2.81 5.19
CA SER A 267 -4.97 2.43 4.20
C SER A 267 -6.26 3.24 4.31
N ALA A 268 -6.16 4.58 4.38
CA ALA A 268 -7.28 5.51 4.48
C ALA A 268 -8.27 5.44 3.30
N HIS A 269 -7.84 4.89 2.15
CA HIS A 269 -8.69 4.74 0.97
C HIS A 269 -9.86 3.78 1.24
N ASP A 270 -9.66 2.82 2.14
CA ASP A 270 -10.62 1.81 2.58
C ASP A 270 -10.87 1.96 4.09
N PRO A 271 -11.90 2.71 4.52
CA PRO A 271 -12.09 3.08 5.93
C PRO A 271 -12.14 1.90 6.91
N ILE A 272 -12.60 0.72 6.49
CA ILE A 272 -12.60 -0.49 7.34
C ILE A 272 -11.18 -0.98 7.67
N SER A 273 -10.19 -0.59 6.86
CA SER A 273 -8.77 -0.92 7.01
C SER A 273 -7.98 0.16 7.79
N TYR A 274 -8.57 1.31 8.09
CA TYR A 274 -7.95 2.35 8.92
C TYR A 274 -8.30 2.11 10.40
N TRP A 275 -7.30 2.09 11.28
CA TRP A 275 -7.49 1.77 12.70
C TRP A 275 -7.86 3.02 13.52
N PRO A 276 -9.00 3.01 14.24
CA PRO A 276 -9.39 4.15 15.05
C PRO A 276 -8.47 4.40 16.25
N HIS A 277 -8.37 5.66 16.67
CA HIS A 277 -7.52 6.08 17.79
C HIS A 277 -8.22 6.06 19.16
N GLU A 278 -9.54 6.30 19.21
CA GLU A 278 -10.31 6.44 20.47
C GLU A 278 -10.59 5.11 21.19
N ILE A 279 -10.30 3.98 20.55
CA ILE A 279 -10.54 2.65 21.09
C ILE A 279 -9.28 1.79 20.96
N SER A 280 -9.13 0.80 21.83
CA SER A 280 -7.98 -0.10 21.78
C SER A 280 -7.98 -0.94 20.50
N TYR A 281 -6.81 -1.45 20.13
CA TYR A 281 -6.65 -2.35 18.99
C TYR A 281 -7.55 -3.60 19.10
N GLU A 282 -7.68 -4.17 20.29
CA GLU A 282 -8.53 -5.33 20.59
C GLU A 282 -10.01 -4.98 20.46
N GLN A 283 -10.43 -3.82 20.99
CA GLN A 283 -11.80 -3.33 20.85
C GLN A 283 -12.14 -3.07 19.38
N ALA A 284 -11.22 -2.45 18.64
CA ALA A 284 -11.37 -2.16 17.22
C ALA A 284 -11.55 -3.43 16.39
N LYS A 285 -10.82 -4.52 16.69
CA LYS A 285 -11.00 -5.82 16.02
C LYS A 285 -12.42 -6.35 16.19
N VAL A 286 -12.89 -6.40 17.45
CA VAL A 286 -14.23 -6.89 17.76
C VAL A 286 -15.30 -6.03 17.08
N LEU A 287 -15.15 -4.71 17.14
CA LEU A 287 -16.10 -3.76 16.56
C LEU A 287 -16.15 -3.86 15.03
N ARG A 288 -15.01 -4.07 14.37
CA ARG A 288 -14.94 -4.23 12.91
C ARG A 288 -15.81 -5.37 12.41
N GLU A 289 -15.87 -6.47 13.17
CA GLU A 289 -16.65 -7.66 12.81
C GLU A 289 -18.13 -7.51 13.22
N GLN A 290 -18.39 -7.06 14.45
CA GLN A 290 -19.73 -7.06 15.03
C GLN A 290 -20.58 -5.86 14.57
N ASN A 291 -19.95 -4.69 14.40
CA ASN A 291 -20.63 -3.46 13.99
C ASN A 291 -19.73 -2.62 13.06
N PRO A 292 -19.54 -3.07 11.80
CA PRO A 292 -18.67 -2.41 10.84
C PRO A 292 -19.08 -0.96 10.55
N ARG A 293 -20.37 -0.63 10.66
CA ARG A 293 -20.84 0.75 10.50
C ARG A 293 -20.27 1.66 11.58
N GLN A 294 -20.39 1.27 12.85
CA GLN A 294 -19.84 2.05 13.95
C GLN A 294 -18.30 2.11 13.88
N TYR A 295 -17.64 1.01 13.53
CA TYR A 295 -16.19 1.01 13.28
C TYR A 295 -15.79 2.07 12.24
N ILE A 296 -16.52 2.13 11.12
CA ILE A 296 -16.22 3.08 10.04
C ILE A 296 -16.39 4.52 10.53
N GLU A 297 -17.40 4.85 11.32
CA GLU A 297 -17.55 6.19 11.92
C GLU A 297 -16.33 6.57 12.78
N TYR A 298 -15.88 5.65 13.65
CA TYR A 298 -14.65 5.84 14.42
C TYR A 298 -13.40 6.02 13.56
N ALA A 299 -13.31 5.29 12.44
CA ALA A 299 -12.20 5.43 11.49
C ALA A 299 -12.23 6.80 10.79
N TYR A 300 -13.40 7.30 10.38
CA TYR A 300 -13.55 8.64 9.82
C TYR A 300 -13.19 9.74 10.82
N ASN A 301 -13.67 9.66 12.06
CA ASN A 301 -13.28 10.59 13.13
C ASN A 301 -11.75 10.60 13.31
N SER A 302 -11.13 9.41 13.31
CA SER A 302 -9.68 9.27 13.44
C SER A 302 -8.90 9.86 12.26
N MET A 303 -9.36 9.66 11.02
CA MET A 303 -8.76 10.27 9.83
C MET A 303 -8.90 11.79 9.86
N TYR A 304 -10.04 12.30 10.32
CA TYR A 304 -10.26 13.74 10.51
C TYR A 304 -9.25 14.32 11.51
N ARG A 305 -9.15 13.72 12.70
CA ARG A 305 -8.17 14.12 13.72
C ARG A 305 -6.72 14.03 13.22
N HIS A 306 -6.37 12.97 12.50
CA HIS A 306 -5.05 12.80 11.90
C HIS A 306 -4.72 13.98 10.97
N VAL A 307 -5.61 14.33 10.04
CA VAL A 307 -5.40 15.45 9.11
C VAL A 307 -5.32 16.79 9.84
N GLN A 308 -6.11 17.01 10.89
CA GLN A 308 -5.99 18.22 11.72
C GLN A 308 -4.59 18.38 12.33
N LEU A 309 -4.01 17.29 12.84
CA LEU A 309 -2.66 17.30 13.39
C LEU A 309 -1.60 17.53 12.31
N MET A 310 -1.79 16.95 11.12
CA MET A 310 -0.91 17.21 9.97
C MET A 310 -0.92 18.68 9.55
N LEU A 311 -2.10 19.32 9.55
CA LEU A 311 -2.24 20.75 9.30
C LEU A 311 -1.58 21.59 10.39
N GLN A 312 -1.78 21.23 11.66
CA GLN A 312 -1.15 21.92 12.78
C GLN A 312 0.38 21.87 12.73
N LEU A 313 0.97 20.72 12.41
CA LEU A 313 2.42 20.58 12.26
C LEU A 313 2.95 21.29 11.00
N ARG A 314 2.17 21.30 9.92
CA ARG A 314 2.48 22.09 8.72
C ARG A 314 2.53 23.59 9.04
N ASP A 315 1.54 24.09 9.76
CA ASP A 315 1.45 25.52 10.10
C ASP A 315 2.58 25.95 11.05
N LYS A 316 3.19 24.99 11.76
CA LYS A 316 4.44 25.17 12.52
C LYS A 316 5.72 25.03 11.68
N GLY A 317 5.63 24.70 10.39
CA GLY A 317 6.76 24.68 9.46
C GLY A 317 7.10 23.31 8.84
N SER A 318 6.37 22.24 9.17
CA SER A 318 6.62 20.93 8.55
C SER A 318 6.26 20.90 7.06
N ILE A 319 7.09 20.28 6.23
CA ILE A 319 6.76 20.05 4.82
C ILE A 319 5.82 18.87 4.72
N THR A 320 4.53 19.18 4.67
CA THR A 320 3.46 18.18 4.69
C THR A 320 2.92 17.90 3.29
N PHE A 321 2.71 16.63 2.96
CA PHE A 321 2.08 16.20 1.71
C PHE A 321 1.28 14.90 1.86
N ASP A 322 0.31 14.68 0.98
CA ASP A 322 -0.49 13.47 0.90
C ASP A 322 0.15 12.45 -0.05
N TYR A 323 0.26 11.20 0.41
CA TYR A 323 0.90 10.12 -0.33
C TYR A 323 -0.08 9.18 -1.02
N GLY A 324 -1.19 9.72 -1.52
CA GLY A 324 -2.08 9.02 -2.45
C GLY A 324 -2.99 7.96 -1.82
N ASN A 325 -3.29 8.06 -0.53
CA ASN A 325 -4.20 7.15 0.18
C ASN A 325 -5.59 7.74 0.43
N ASN A 326 -5.87 8.93 -0.10
CA ASN A 326 -7.16 9.62 0.00
C ASN A 326 -7.54 10.14 1.41
N ILE A 327 -6.60 10.18 2.37
CA ILE A 327 -6.89 10.62 3.75
C ILE A 327 -7.49 12.03 3.82
N ARG A 328 -7.02 12.95 2.97
CA ARG A 328 -7.57 14.31 2.87
C ARG A 328 -9.05 14.33 2.50
N ALA A 329 -9.45 13.51 1.54
CA ALA A 329 -10.85 13.42 1.13
C ALA A 329 -11.70 12.80 2.23
N ARG A 330 -11.20 11.79 2.95
CA ARG A 330 -11.92 11.18 4.08
C ARG A 330 -12.15 12.17 5.21
N ALA A 331 -11.16 13.00 5.52
CA ALA A 331 -11.30 14.07 6.50
C ALA A 331 -12.36 15.11 6.08
N LEU A 332 -12.36 15.53 4.81
CA LEU A 332 -13.37 16.45 4.27
C LEU A 332 -14.79 15.83 4.22
N GLU A 333 -14.91 14.55 3.86
CA GLU A 333 -16.17 13.81 3.88
C GLU A 333 -16.74 13.77 5.31
N TYR A 334 -15.90 13.52 6.33
CA TYR A 334 -16.32 13.56 7.72
C TYR A 334 -16.76 14.98 8.14
N GLU A 335 -15.93 15.98 7.85
CA GLU A 335 -16.24 17.39 8.15
C GLU A 335 -17.58 17.81 7.55
N SER A 336 -17.81 17.55 6.26
CA SER A 336 -19.04 17.95 5.55
C SER A 336 -20.32 17.40 6.18
N LYS A 337 -20.26 16.24 6.84
CA LYS A 337 -21.39 15.62 7.53
C LYS A 337 -21.62 16.17 8.94
N HIS A 338 -20.62 16.83 9.52
CA HIS A 338 -20.63 17.32 10.90
C HIS A 338 -20.45 18.85 10.98
N GLN A 339 -20.55 19.57 9.85
CA GLN A 339 -20.41 21.03 9.77
C GLN A 339 -21.44 21.81 10.61
N GLU A 340 -22.61 21.24 10.89
CA GLU A 340 -23.62 21.86 11.77
C GLU A 340 -23.26 21.77 13.27
N GLU A 341 -22.34 20.88 13.66
CA GLU A 341 -22.01 20.59 15.06
C GLU A 341 -20.64 21.17 15.51
N SER A 342 -19.78 21.58 14.57
CA SER A 342 -18.38 21.90 14.86
C SER A 342 -18.13 23.41 15.04
N LYS A 343 -17.62 23.80 16.22
CA LYS A 343 -17.05 25.15 16.48
C LYS A 343 -15.57 25.26 16.09
N VAL A 344 -15.03 24.26 15.39
CA VAL A 344 -13.61 24.13 15.06
C VAL A 344 -13.33 24.75 13.69
N PRO A 345 -12.15 25.38 13.45
CA PRO A 345 -11.79 25.89 12.12
C PRO A 345 -11.90 24.79 11.06
N THR A 346 -12.49 25.12 9.92
CA THR A 346 -12.62 24.18 8.81
C THR A 346 -11.23 23.78 8.28
N LEU A 347 -11.10 22.55 7.77
CA LEU A 347 -9.88 22.06 7.09
C LEU A 347 -9.47 22.95 5.90
N GLY A 348 -10.35 23.86 5.45
CA GLY A 348 -10.12 24.87 4.42
C GLY A 348 -9.80 26.29 4.90
N GLY A 349 -9.67 26.54 6.21
CA GLY A 349 -9.42 27.88 6.76
C GLY A 349 -7.99 28.40 6.54
N GLY A 350 -7.84 29.55 5.86
CA GLY A 350 -6.63 30.40 5.83
C GLY A 350 -5.45 29.92 4.99
N GLY A 351 -5.01 28.67 5.15
CA GLY A 351 -3.79 28.11 4.53
C GLY A 351 -4.02 27.03 3.45
N GLY A 352 -5.27 26.65 3.19
CA GLY A 352 -5.64 25.55 2.28
C GLY A 352 -5.21 24.16 2.79
N MET A 353 -5.51 23.10 2.03
CA MET A 353 -5.03 21.74 2.33
C MET A 353 -3.61 21.52 1.79
N PHE A 354 -2.82 20.64 2.42
CA PHE A 354 -1.52 20.24 1.90
C PHE A 354 -1.64 19.49 0.56
N PRO A 355 -0.65 19.60 -0.35
CA PRO A 355 -0.74 19.06 -1.70
C PRO A 355 -0.60 17.53 -1.72
N GLY A 356 -1.00 16.91 -2.82
CA GLY A 356 -0.61 15.52 -3.11
C GLY A 356 0.82 15.44 -3.61
N PHE A 357 1.51 14.33 -3.36
CA PHE A 357 2.90 14.14 -3.77
C PHE A 357 3.09 14.23 -5.30
N VAL A 358 2.11 13.78 -6.10
CA VAL A 358 2.20 13.85 -7.57
C VAL A 358 2.32 15.29 -8.08
N PRO A 359 1.36 16.20 -7.81
CA PRO A 359 1.52 17.60 -8.23
C PRO A 359 2.71 18.30 -7.56
N ALA A 360 3.10 17.89 -6.35
CA ALA A 360 4.16 18.55 -5.61
C ALA A 360 5.58 18.18 -6.09
N TYR A 361 5.79 16.91 -6.48
CA TYR A 361 7.13 16.32 -6.66
C TYR A 361 7.27 15.42 -7.90
N ILE A 362 6.29 14.56 -8.22
CA ILE A 362 6.47 13.49 -9.21
C ILE A 362 6.03 13.85 -10.63
N ARG A 363 5.11 14.82 -10.80
CA ARG A 363 4.59 15.19 -12.14
C ARG A 363 5.67 15.49 -13.20
N PRO A 364 6.79 16.17 -12.89
CA PRO A 364 7.86 16.38 -13.87
C PRO A 364 8.40 15.07 -14.46
N LEU A 365 8.58 14.04 -13.64
CA LEU A 365 9.02 12.71 -14.11
C LEU A 365 8.00 12.09 -15.07
N PHE A 366 6.70 12.22 -14.76
CA PHE A 366 5.63 11.75 -15.64
C PHE A 366 5.59 12.48 -16.99
N CYS A 367 5.92 13.76 -17.03
CA CYS A 367 6.00 14.52 -18.28
C CYS A 367 7.11 14.01 -19.21
N GLU A 368 8.12 13.34 -18.68
CA GLU A 368 9.19 12.66 -19.45
C GLU A 368 8.87 11.18 -19.74
N GLY A 369 7.66 10.70 -19.42
CA GLY A 369 7.27 9.30 -19.60
C GLY A 369 7.91 8.34 -18.59
N LYS A 370 8.60 8.85 -17.55
CA LYS A 370 9.10 8.03 -16.45
C LYS A 370 7.93 7.54 -15.59
N GLY A 371 8.11 6.37 -14.99
CA GLY A 371 7.13 5.74 -14.13
C GLY A 371 7.71 4.48 -13.49
N PRO A 372 6.91 3.74 -12.71
CA PRO A 372 7.37 2.58 -11.97
C PRO A 372 7.55 1.34 -12.87
N PHE A 373 8.47 1.45 -13.85
CA PHE A 373 8.89 0.37 -14.72
C PHE A 373 9.47 -0.78 -13.89
N ARG A 374 9.16 -2.02 -14.28
CA ARG A 374 9.55 -3.20 -13.52
C ARG A 374 9.63 -4.43 -14.42
N TRP A 375 10.42 -5.40 -13.99
CA TRP A 375 10.47 -6.74 -14.55
C TRP A 375 10.61 -7.77 -13.42
N ALA A 376 10.41 -9.05 -13.75
CA ALA A 376 10.60 -10.17 -12.83
C ALA A 376 11.21 -11.35 -13.58
N ALA A 377 12.18 -12.03 -12.96
CA ALA A 377 12.81 -13.22 -13.51
C ALA A 377 11.94 -14.46 -13.22
N LEU A 378 11.28 -15.00 -14.25
CA LEU A 378 10.41 -16.18 -14.10
C LEU A 378 11.19 -17.44 -13.74
N SER A 379 12.51 -17.47 -13.98
CA SER A 379 13.41 -18.54 -13.55
C SER A 379 13.40 -18.72 -12.03
N GLY A 380 13.16 -17.64 -11.27
CA GLY A 380 13.37 -17.58 -9.82
C GLY A 380 14.83 -17.48 -9.40
N ASP A 381 15.77 -17.33 -10.34
CA ASP A 381 17.19 -17.17 -10.06
C ASP A 381 17.53 -15.68 -9.89
N PRO A 382 18.09 -15.25 -8.73
CA PRO A 382 18.50 -13.86 -8.53
C PRO A 382 19.61 -13.41 -9.50
N ASN A 383 20.40 -14.33 -10.07
CA ASN A 383 21.43 -13.96 -11.05
C ASN A 383 20.84 -13.36 -12.32
N ASP A 384 19.62 -13.76 -12.73
CA ASP A 384 18.96 -13.14 -13.88
C ASP A 384 18.69 -11.65 -13.62
N ILE A 385 18.34 -11.27 -12.39
CA ILE A 385 18.17 -9.86 -12.02
C ILE A 385 19.51 -9.14 -12.02
N ALA A 386 20.57 -9.75 -11.46
CA ALA A 386 21.91 -9.15 -11.45
C ALA A 386 22.43 -8.85 -12.87
N VAL A 387 22.19 -9.78 -13.81
CA VAL A 387 22.51 -9.58 -15.23
C VAL A 387 21.70 -8.44 -15.82
N THR A 388 20.39 -8.35 -15.54
CA THR A 388 19.58 -7.22 -16.04
C THR A 388 20.00 -5.88 -15.42
N ASP A 389 20.44 -5.85 -14.17
CA ASP A 389 20.94 -4.64 -13.51
C ASP A 389 22.21 -4.13 -14.19
N GLU A 390 23.15 -5.04 -14.51
CA GLU A 390 24.36 -4.73 -15.29
C GLU A 390 24.01 -4.21 -16.68
N VAL A 391 23.04 -4.83 -17.37
CA VAL A 391 22.59 -4.36 -18.69
C VAL A 391 22.04 -2.94 -18.62
N ILE A 392 21.19 -2.63 -17.66
CA ILE A 392 20.63 -1.28 -17.50
C ILE A 392 21.73 -0.26 -17.16
N ALA A 393 22.67 -0.62 -16.28
CA ALA A 393 23.79 0.25 -15.91
C ALA A 393 24.78 0.52 -17.07
N ASN A 394 24.85 -0.37 -18.06
CA ASN A 394 25.69 -0.20 -19.25
C ASN A 394 24.99 0.56 -20.39
N LEU A 395 23.66 0.64 -20.39
CA LEU A 395 22.87 1.28 -21.46
C LEU A 395 22.67 2.78 -21.26
N PHE A 396 22.69 3.26 -20.02
CA PHE A 396 22.45 4.65 -19.61
C PHE A 396 23.59 5.13 -18.71
#